data_AF-X1MGT1-F1
#
_entry.id   AF-X1MGT1-F1
#
_cell.length_a   1.000
_cell.length_b   1.000
_cell.length_c   1.000
_cell.angle_alpha   90.00
_cell.angle_beta   90.00
_cell.angle_gamma   90.00
#
_symmetry.space_group_name_H-M   'P 1'
#
loop_
_entity.id
_entity.type
_entity.pdbx_description
1 polymer ?
#
loop_
_entity_poly.entity_id
_entity_poly.type
_entity_poly.pdbx_seq_one_letter_code
_entity_poly.pdbx_strand_id
1 'polypeptide(L)'
;CGYGKRVTRDWIIVGSDMIRGQDACRGNGKSYPDWCIESGYDWQRLGTKGKGMIYSAPWLAKNPHAAERVAEIFSNLASPTHIQHEYNKLLKEDRAVELLGERNQMALDGLSIPISDRWCVFNDSIETFKPDKQYDWIITDPPYPKEYLPLFGVLAEKAKEWLAPGGLMVVMSGQMYFQDVMKQMNGDYYWLGAYLTPGQPTPLRHVNVNTTWKPLIFYAPNGKYKGKIFGDVFKSDKNEKDHHKWGQSESGMLDIVSKLCLPGQSILDPFMGAGTTGVAALRHGCLFDGVELLEENCGIAKVRLHDEEK
;
A
#
# COMPACT_ATOMS: atom_id res chain seq x y z
N CYS A 1 38.47 10.89 -38.93
CA CYS A 1 37.22 10.88 -38.13
C CYS A 1 36.72 9.42 -38.10
N GLY A 2 37.18 8.52 -37.24
CA GLY A 2 37.32 8.64 -35.79
C GLY A 2 36.16 7.97 -35.03
N TYR A 3 35.46 6.98 -35.60
CA TYR A 3 34.45 6.21 -34.86
C TYR A 3 35.14 5.30 -33.85
N GLY A 4 35.30 5.79 -32.62
CA GLY A 4 35.73 4.97 -31.50
C GLY A 4 34.69 3.89 -31.22
N LYS A 5 35.06 2.63 -31.46
CA LYS A 5 34.29 1.46 -30.98
C LYS A 5 34.24 1.54 -29.44
N ARG A 6 33.10 1.98 -28.87
CA ARG A 6 32.87 1.98 -27.43
C ARG A 6 32.59 0.55 -26.97
N VAL A 7 33.34 0.07 -25.99
CA VAL A 7 33.07 -1.21 -25.33
C VAL A 7 31.82 -1.05 -24.47
N THR A 8 30.83 -1.91 -24.68
CA THR A 8 29.62 -1.91 -23.86
C THR A 8 29.96 -2.37 -22.44
N ARG A 9 29.36 -1.72 -21.44
CA ARG A 9 29.40 -2.18 -20.03
C ARG A 9 28.40 -3.31 -19.76
N ASP A 10 27.66 -3.72 -20.80
CA ASP A 10 26.52 -4.63 -20.71
C ASP A 10 26.95 -6.09 -20.59
N TRP A 11 26.04 -6.93 -20.09
CA TRP A 11 26.23 -8.37 -20.07
C TRP A 11 25.99 -8.98 -21.46
N ILE A 12 26.85 -9.91 -21.84
CA ILE A 12 26.82 -10.63 -23.12
C ILE A 12 26.79 -12.12 -22.84
N ILE A 13 25.95 -12.82 -23.60
CA ILE A 13 25.71 -14.25 -23.46
C ILE A 13 26.27 -14.97 -24.69
N VAL A 14 27.15 -15.95 -24.47
CA VAL A 14 27.86 -16.69 -25.51
C VAL A 14 27.74 -18.19 -25.21
N GLY A 15 26.89 -18.90 -25.95
CA GLY A 15 26.64 -20.32 -25.67
C GLY A 15 26.09 -20.52 -24.26
N SER A 16 26.83 -21.21 -23.39
CA SER A 16 26.52 -21.46 -21.98
C SER A 16 27.28 -20.54 -21.00
N ASP A 17 27.92 -19.47 -21.48
CA ASP A 17 28.65 -18.53 -20.64
C ASP A 17 28.02 -17.14 -20.67
N MET A 18 28.04 -16.44 -19.52
CA MET A 18 27.63 -15.04 -19.38
C MET A 18 28.80 -14.21 -18.86
N ILE A 19 29.16 -13.16 -19.59
CA ILE A 19 30.34 -12.33 -19.29
C ILE A 19 30.01 -10.85 -19.45
N ARG A 20 30.69 -9.98 -18.68
CA ARG A 20 30.61 -8.53 -18.92
C ARG A 20 31.29 -8.20 -20.25
N GLY A 21 30.67 -7.33 -21.05
CA GLY A 21 31.18 -6.93 -22.36
C GLY A 21 32.60 -6.38 -22.32
N GLN A 22 32.97 -5.71 -21.22
CA GLN A 22 34.34 -5.25 -20.98
C GLN A 22 35.36 -6.38 -20.82
N ASP A 23 34.97 -7.50 -20.19
CA ASP A 23 35.84 -8.65 -19.94
C ASP A 23 35.92 -9.56 -21.18
N ALA A 24 34.83 -9.64 -21.96
CA ALA A 24 34.81 -10.30 -23.26
C ALA A 24 35.85 -9.74 -24.25
N CYS A 25 36.17 -8.44 -24.12
CA CYS A 25 37.15 -7.75 -24.96
C CYS A 25 38.62 -7.97 -24.54
N ARG A 26 38.90 -8.42 -23.31
CA ARG A 26 40.28 -8.51 -22.77
C ARG A 26 41.01 -9.80 -23.14
N GLY A 27 40.32 -10.79 -23.69
CA GLY A 27 40.85 -12.15 -23.85
C GLY A 27 41.82 -12.41 -25.01
N ASN A 28 42.13 -11.47 -25.93
CA ASN A 28 42.95 -11.86 -27.10
C ASN A 28 43.70 -10.75 -27.88
N GLY A 29 44.08 -9.63 -27.24
CA GLY A 29 45.04 -8.66 -27.82
C GLY A 29 44.72 -8.11 -29.23
N LYS A 30 43.48 -8.25 -29.70
CA LYS A 30 43.05 -7.86 -31.05
C LYS A 30 41.76 -7.06 -30.97
N SER A 31 41.64 -6.14 -31.93
CA SER A 31 40.50 -5.27 -32.24
C SER A 31 39.14 -5.75 -31.72
N TYR A 32 38.38 -4.82 -31.13
CA TYR A 32 37.00 -4.99 -30.69
C TYR A 32 36.20 -5.86 -31.67
N PRO A 33 35.62 -6.99 -31.21
CA PRO A 33 34.77 -7.83 -32.05
C PRO A 33 33.63 -7.01 -32.65
N ASP A 34 33.30 -7.21 -33.92
CA ASP A 34 32.28 -6.41 -34.63
C ASP A 34 30.86 -6.55 -34.05
N TRP A 35 30.65 -7.51 -33.14
CA TRP A 35 29.39 -7.72 -32.42
C TRP A 35 29.27 -6.90 -31.12
N CYS A 36 30.29 -6.14 -30.70
CA CYS A 36 30.16 -5.17 -29.62
C CYS A 36 29.52 -3.87 -30.16
N ILE A 37 28.20 -3.89 -30.34
CA ILE A 37 27.42 -2.73 -30.79
C ILE A 37 26.46 -2.32 -29.68
N GLU A 38 26.34 -1.01 -29.46
CA GLU A 38 25.41 -0.40 -28.53
C GLU A 38 23.98 -0.77 -28.93
N SER A 39 23.29 -1.60 -28.12
CA SER A 39 21.88 -1.94 -28.35
C SER A 39 21.03 -1.47 -27.20
N GLY A 40 20.09 -0.58 -27.50
CA GLY A 40 18.95 -0.31 -26.64
C GLY A 40 18.12 -1.57 -26.40
N TYR A 41 17.49 -1.59 -25.23
CA TYR A 41 16.59 -2.58 -24.63
C TYR A 41 16.12 -3.79 -25.48
N ASP A 42 16.13 -4.95 -24.82
CA ASP A 42 15.68 -6.31 -25.23
C ASP A 42 16.78 -7.25 -25.76
N TRP A 43 16.55 -8.58 -25.72
CA TRP A 43 17.51 -9.59 -26.20
C TRP A 43 17.76 -9.44 -27.70
N GLN A 44 18.96 -9.00 -28.11
CA GLN A 44 19.31 -8.91 -29.53
C GLN A 44 20.37 -9.94 -29.90
N ARG A 45 20.15 -10.65 -31.02
CA ARG A 45 21.14 -11.55 -31.61
C ARG A 45 22.24 -10.72 -32.27
N LEU A 46 23.45 -10.79 -31.74
CA LEU A 46 24.58 -9.99 -32.23
C LEU A 46 25.45 -10.73 -33.25
N GLY A 47 25.37 -12.05 -33.31
CA GLY A 47 26.14 -12.85 -34.27
C GLY A 47 26.34 -14.31 -33.85
N THR A 48 27.34 -14.95 -34.44
CA THR A 48 27.79 -16.31 -34.11
C THR A 48 29.30 -16.30 -33.83
N LYS A 49 29.76 -17.03 -32.81
CA LYS A 49 31.19 -17.20 -32.49
C LYS A 49 31.45 -18.66 -32.15
N GLY A 50 32.24 -19.35 -32.97
CA GLY A 50 32.27 -20.81 -32.92
C GLY A 50 30.86 -21.40 -33.06
N LYS A 51 30.63 -22.64 -32.64
CA LYS A 51 29.30 -23.30 -32.73
C LYS A 51 28.18 -22.64 -31.87
N GLY A 52 28.39 -21.45 -31.29
CA GLY A 52 27.45 -20.79 -30.36
C GLY A 52 26.89 -19.44 -30.88
N MET A 53 25.66 -19.13 -30.47
CA MET A 53 24.98 -17.84 -30.71
C MET A 53 25.37 -16.81 -29.62
N ILE A 54 25.47 -15.53 -30.01
CA ILE A 54 25.76 -14.41 -29.10
C ILE A 54 24.53 -13.52 -28.96
N TYR A 55 24.23 -13.11 -27.74
CA TYR A 55 23.16 -12.19 -27.43
C TYR A 55 23.56 -11.06 -26.46
N SER A 56 22.98 -9.87 -26.62
CA SER A 56 23.05 -8.80 -25.61
C SER A 56 21.92 -8.94 -24.58
N ALA A 57 22.23 -8.60 -23.33
CA ALA A 57 21.24 -8.49 -22.24
C ALA A 57 21.42 -7.18 -21.45
N PRO A 58 21.10 -6.01 -22.05
CA PRO A 58 21.37 -4.70 -21.46
C PRO A 58 20.65 -4.47 -20.12
N TRP A 59 19.50 -5.12 -19.90
CA TRP A 59 18.75 -4.97 -18.65
C TRP A 59 19.48 -5.54 -17.43
N LEU A 60 20.45 -6.45 -17.60
CA LEU A 60 21.18 -7.05 -16.48
C LEU A 60 22.09 -6.01 -15.81
N ALA A 61 22.47 -4.96 -16.55
CA ALA A 61 23.22 -3.85 -15.99
C ALA A 61 22.39 -2.99 -15.01
N LYS A 62 21.06 -3.11 -14.99
CA LYS A 62 20.18 -2.29 -14.11
C LYS A 62 20.25 -2.68 -12.64
N ASN A 63 20.47 -3.95 -12.33
CA ASN A 63 20.64 -4.45 -10.97
C ASN A 63 21.82 -5.44 -10.96
N PRO A 64 23.03 -4.98 -10.61
CA PRO A 64 24.23 -5.81 -10.62
C PRO A 64 24.13 -7.05 -9.72
N HIS A 65 23.46 -6.95 -8.57
CA HIS A 65 23.30 -8.05 -7.62
C HIS A 65 22.40 -9.16 -8.18
N ALA A 66 21.23 -8.78 -8.73
CA ALA A 66 20.36 -9.73 -9.43
C ALA A 66 21.07 -10.36 -10.64
N ALA A 67 21.87 -9.59 -11.38
CA ALA A 67 22.64 -10.10 -12.51
C ALA A 67 23.75 -11.09 -12.12
N GLU A 68 24.42 -10.86 -10.99
CA GLU A 68 25.41 -11.80 -10.43
C GLU A 68 24.74 -13.12 -10.02
N ARG A 69 23.57 -13.07 -9.35
CA ARG A 69 22.78 -14.26 -9.03
C ARG A 69 22.30 -15.03 -10.27
N VAL A 70 21.90 -14.32 -11.33
CA VAL A 70 21.57 -14.95 -12.63
C VAL A 70 22.80 -15.63 -13.24
N ALA A 71 23.98 -15.01 -13.11
CA ALA A 71 25.24 -15.57 -13.61
C ALA A 71 25.58 -16.92 -12.94
N GLU A 72 25.30 -17.05 -11.64
CA GLU A 72 25.54 -18.28 -10.89
C GLU A 72 24.63 -19.44 -11.32
N ILE A 73 23.40 -19.16 -11.77
CA ILE A 73 22.42 -20.17 -12.19
C ILE A 73 22.54 -20.46 -13.71
N PHE A 74 23.35 -19.68 -14.42
CA PHE A 74 23.46 -19.65 -15.87
C PHE A 74 23.85 -20.99 -16.50
N SER A 75 24.69 -21.79 -15.83
CA SER A 75 25.11 -23.10 -16.33
C SER A 75 23.95 -24.09 -16.54
N ASN A 76 22.78 -23.81 -15.93
CA ASN A 76 21.61 -24.68 -15.94
C ASN A 76 20.44 -24.13 -16.78
N LEU A 77 20.55 -22.94 -17.38
CA LEU A 77 19.45 -22.29 -18.10
C LEU A 77 19.59 -22.49 -19.61
N ALA A 78 18.54 -23.08 -20.22
CA ALA A 78 18.60 -23.57 -21.60
C ALA A 78 18.28 -22.51 -22.68
N SER A 79 17.75 -21.33 -22.32
CA SER A 79 17.40 -20.31 -23.31
C SER A 79 17.39 -18.86 -22.78
N PRO A 80 17.57 -17.88 -23.70
CA PRO A 80 17.42 -16.44 -23.42
C PRO A 80 16.16 -16.03 -22.63
N THR A 81 15.03 -16.63 -22.97
CA THR A 81 13.73 -16.34 -22.34
C THR A 81 13.67 -16.82 -20.89
N HIS A 82 14.26 -17.97 -20.57
CA HIS A 82 14.35 -18.46 -19.20
C HIS A 82 15.23 -17.55 -18.33
N ILE A 83 16.34 -17.07 -18.88
CA ILE A 83 17.23 -16.12 -18.19
C ILE A 83 16.50 -14.80 -17.87
N GLN A 84 15.69 -14.29 -18.80
CA GLN A 84 14.89 -13.09 -18.53
C GLN A 84 13.83 -13.32 -17.45
N HIS A 85 13.19 -14.48 -17.48
CA HIS A 85 12.20 -14.86 -16.48
C HIS A 85 12.82 -14.90 -15.07
N GLU A 86 13.96 -15.59 -14.92
CA GLU A 86 14.68 -15.66 -13.64
C GLU A 86 15.19 -14.28 -13.19
N TYR A 87 15.70 -13.45 -14.11
CA TYR A 87 16.10 -12.08 -13.77
C TYR A 87 14.93 -11.26 -13.23
N ASN A 88 13.76 -11.29 -13.88
CA ASN A 88 12.58 -10.57 -13.41
C ASN A 88 12.05 -11.11 -12.08
N LYS A 89 12.19 -12.41 -11.83
CA LYS A 89 11.86 -13.02 -10.54
C LYS A 89 12.77 -12.50 -9.44
N LEU A 90 14.07 -12.47 -9.68
CA LEU A 90 15.07 -11.93 -8.73
C LEU A 90 14.84 -10.44 -8.47
N LEU A 91 14.52 -9.63 -9.48
CA LEU A 91 14.14 -8.24 -9.30
C LEU A 91 12.92 -8.06 -8.38
N LYS A 92 11.92 -8.95 -8.50
CA LYS A 92 10.74 -8.95 -7.61
C LYS A 92 11.11 -9.34 -6.18
N GLU A 93 11.99 -10.33 -6.01
CA GLU A 93 12.50 -10.76 -4.70
C GLU A 93 13.28 -9.63 -4.02
N ASP A 94 14.25 -9.03 -4.71
CA ASP A 94 15.05 -7.90 -4.20
C ASP A 94 14.13 -6.74 -3.80
N ARG A 95 13.17 -6.37 -4.66
CA ARG A 95 12.21 -5.29 -4.33
C ARG A 95 11.31 -5.65 -3.15
N ALA A 96 10.93 -6.92 -2.99
CA ALA A 96 10.14 -7.38 -1.84
C ALA A 96 10.95 -7.28 -0.53
N VAL A 97 12.25 -7.58 -0.56
CA VAL A 97 13.16 -7.42 0.58
C VAL A 97 13.31 -5.94 0.95
N GLU A 98 13.53 -5.06 -0.04
CA GLU A 98 13.59 -3.61 0.19
C GLU A 98 12.29 -3.09 0.84
N LEU A 99 11.13 -3.43 0.27
CA LEU A 99 9.83 -3.04 0.80
C LEU A 99 9.59 -3.56 2.23
N LEU A 100 10.06 -4.78 2.53
CA LEU A 100 9.98 -5.32 3.88
C LEU A 100 10.89 -4.54 4.84
N GLY A 101 12.09 -4.16 4.42
CA GLY A 101 12.99 -3.29 5.16
C GLY A 101 12.37 -1.92 5.46
N GLU A 102 11.81 -1.26 4.45
CA GLU A 102 11.10 0.02 4.58
C GLU A 102 9.95 -0.08 5.60
N ARG A 103 9.15 -1.16 5.54
CA ARG A 103 8.03 -1.41 6.47
C ARG A 103 8.49 -1.67 7.89
N ASN A 104 9.54 -2.48 8.06
CA ASN A 104 10.08 -2.78 9.39
C ASN A 104 10.65 -1.51 10.03
N GLN A 105 11.34 -0.67 9.25
CA GLN A 105 11.84 0.61 9.75
C GLN A 105 10.68 1.53 10.17
N MET A 106 9.65 1.67 9.34
CA MET A 106 8.45 2.44 9.68
C MET A 106 7.78 1.97 10.98
N ALA A 107 7.68 0.65 11.17
CA ALA A 107 7.14 0.08 12.40
C ALA A 107 8.01 0.40 13.62
N LEU A 108 9.34 0.31 13.49
CA LEU A 108 10.29 0.67 14.55
C LEU A 108 10.23 2.16 14.88
N ASP A 109 10.12 3.03 13.87
CA ASP A 109 9.98 4.47 14.04
C ASP A 109 8.69 4.79 14.81
N GLY A 110 7.57 4.15 14.45
CA GLY A 110 6.32 4.27 15.19
C GLY A 110 6.41 3.79 16.65
N LEU A 111 7.12 2.69 16.90
CA LEU A 111 7.36 2.19 18.26
C LEU A 111 8.26 3.13 19.08
N SER A 112 9.14 3.89 18.42
CA SER A 112 10.01 4.86 19.10
C SER A 112 9.27 6.11 19.61
N ILE A 113 8.05 6.36 19.11
CA ILE A 113 7.20 7.45 19.58
C ILE A 113 6.73 7.16 21.01
N PRO A 114 6.88 8.13 21.94
CA PRO A 114 6.39 7.98 23.31
C PRO A 114 4.92 7.58 23.33
N ILE A 115 4.56 6.68 24.25
CA ILE A 115 3.18 6.18 24.38
C ILE A 115 2.16 7.33 24.46
N SER A 116 2.47 8.38 25.24
CA SER A 116 1.63 9.57 25.38
C SER A 116 1.34 10.32 24.08
N ASP A 117 2.14 10.10 23.04
CA ASP A 117 2.11 10.84 21.78
C ASP A 117 1.61 9.96 20.62
N ARG A 118 1.28 8.70 20.89
CA ARG A 118 0.77 7.75 19.87
C ARG A 118 -0.68 8.00 19.52
N TRP A 119 -1.42 8.68 20.39
CA TRP A 119 -2.77 9.09 20.10
C TRP A 119 -3.17 10.42 20.72
N CYS A 120 -4.13 11.09 20.08
CA CYS A 120 -4.77 12.27 20.63
C CYS A 120 -6.29 12.28 20.36
N VAL A 121 -7.04 12.86 21.29
CA VAL A 121 -8.50 13.04 21.17
C VAL A 121 -8.83 14.52 21.28
N PHE A 122 -9.42 15.05 20.20
CA PHE A 122 -9.85 16.43 20.08
C PHE A 122 -11.37 16.52 20.27
N ASN A 123 -11.82 17.36 21.21
CA ASN A 123 -13.22 17.72 21.31
C ASN A 123 -13.50 18.93 20.42
N ASP A 124 -13.86 18.67 19.17
CA ASP A 124 -14.04 19.67 18.13
C ASP A 124 -15.01 19.17 17.05
N SER A 125 -15.37 20.03 16.10
CA SER A 125 -16.12 19.66 14.91
C SER A 125 -15.21 19.52 13.70
N ILE A 126 -15.62 18.71 12.72
CA ILE A 126 -14.90 18.58 11.43
C ILE A 126 -14.73 19.94 10.70
N GLU A 127 -15.64 20.88 10.92
CA GLU A 127 -15.63 22.18 10.25
C GLU A 127 -14.49 23.07 10.76
N THR A 128 -14.27 23.04 12.08
CA THR A 128 -13.33 23.90 12.81
C THR A 128 -11.97 23.26 13.06
N PHE A 129 -11.92 21.92 13.13
CA PHE A 129 -10.69 21.18 13.37
C PHE A 129 -9.62 21.48 12.32
N LYS A 130 -8.38 21.62 12.80
CA LYS A 130 -7.17 21.82 11.99
C LYS A 130 -6.05 20.97 12.59
N PRO A 131 -5.63 19.89 11.91
CA PRO A 131 -4.52 19.09 12.37
C PRO A 131 -3.20 19.85 12.18
N ASP A 132 -2.21 19.52 13.00
CA ASP A 132 -0.83 20.03 12.93
C ASP A 132 0.04 19.25 11.93
N LYS A 133 -0.43 18.08 11.49
CA LYS A 133 0.22 17.17 10.55
C LYS A 133 -0.76 16.62 9.52
N GLN A 134 -0.21 15.95 8.51
CA GLN A 134 -0.97 15.13 7.58
C GLN A 134 -0.96 13.66 8.01
N TYR A 135 -1.96 12.90 7.57
CA TYR A 135 -2.18 11.52 7.93
C TYR A 135 -2.00 10.58 6.74
N ASP A 136 -1.50 9.37 6.99
CA ASP A 136 -1.45 8.31 5.98
C ASP A 136 -2.86 7.85 5.58
N TRP A 137 -3.75 7.80 6.58
CA TRP A 137 -5.12 7.32 6.43
C TRP A 137 -6.12 8.20 7.15
N ILE A 138 -7.29 8.36 6.54
CA ILE A 138 -8.51 8.77 7.24
C ILE A 138 -9.45 7.56 7.21
N ILE A 139 -9.89 7.07 8.35
CA ILE A 139 -10.82 5.93 8.44
C ILE A 139 -11.94 6.33 9.39
N THR A 140 -13.19 6.35 8.90
CA THR A 140 -14.26 7.00 9.66
C THR A 140 -15.67 6.47 9.36
N ASP A 141 -16.57 6.63 10.34
CA ASP A 141 -18.01 6.28 10.28
C ASP A 141 -18.89 7.53 10.53
N PRO A 142 -19.12 8.38 9.50
CA PRO A 142 -19.94 9.57 9.66
C PRO A 142 -21.41 9.23 9.94
N PRO A 143 -22.21 10.16 10.50
CA PRO A 143 -23.63 9.95 10.72
C PRO A 143 -24.41 9.77 9.40
N TYR A 144 -25.32 8.77 9.39
CA TYR A 144 -26.11 8.37 8.20
C TYR A 144 -27.45 9.06 7.95
N PRO A 145 -28.13 9.69 8.93
CA PRO A 145 -29.39 10.38 8.65
C PRO A 145 -29.25 11.44 7.54
N LYS A 146 -30.34 11.66 6.79
CA LYS A 146 -30.35 12.47 5.57
C LYS A 146 -29.86 13.91 5.81
N GLU A 147 -30.16 14.46 6.98
CA GLU A 147 -29.77 15.80 7.40
C GLU A 147 -28.24 15.98 7.49
N TYR A 148 -27.46 14.90 7.65
CA TYR A 148 -26.01 14.94 7.80
C TYR A 148 -25.24 14.63 6.51
N LEU A 149 -25.92 14.35 5.39
CA LEU A 149 -25.27 14.11 4.10
C LEU A 149 -24.27 15.20 3.67
N PRO A 150 -24.48 16.51 3.95
CA PRO A 150 -23.49 17.54 3.64
C PRO A 150 -22.10 17.31 4.29
N LEU A 151 -22.03 16.60 5.42
CA LEU A 151 -20.76 16.31 6.09
C LEU A 151 -19.81 15.46 5.24
N PHE A 152 -20.33 14.64 4.33
CA PHE A 152 -19.50 13.87 3.40
C PHE A 152 -18.75 14.77 2.42
N GLY A 153 -19.37 15.88 2.00
CA GLY A 153 -18.71 16.88 1.15
C GLY A 153 -17.66 17.67 1.92
N VAL A 154 -17.97 18.09 3.15
CA VAL A 154 -16.98 18.73 4.04
C VAL A 154 -15.78 17.81 4.26
N LEU A 155 -16.03 16.53 4.54
CA LEU A 155 -14.98 15.53 4.72
C LEU A 155 -14.11 15.37 3.47
N ALA A 156 -14.71 15.28 2.27
CA ALA A 156 -13.98 15.18 1.01
C ALA A 156 -13.07 16.40 0.75
N GLU A 157 -13.55 17.61 1.05
CA GLU A 157 -12.74 18.83 0.92
C GLU A 157 -11.60 18.87 1.94
N LYS A 158 -11.88 18.57 3.21
CA LYS A 158 -10.84 18.53 4.27
C LYS A 158 -9.78 17.47 4.01
N ALA A 159 -10.15 16.33 3.43
CA ALA A 159 -9.22 15.23 3.13
C ALA A 159 -8.09 15.65 2.16
N LYS A 160 -8.30 16.64 1.29
CA LYS A 160 -7.26 17.19 0.41
C LYS A 160 -6.10 17.81 1.21
N GLU A 161 -6.40 18.42 2.35
CA GLU A 161 -5.39 19.04 3.22
C GLU A 161 -4.84 18.04 4.24
N TRP A 162 -5.71 17.18 4.79
CA TRP A 162 -5.36 16.30 5.91
C TRP A 162 -4.63 15.02 5.50
N LEU A 163 -4.80 14.53 4.26
CA LEU A 163 -4.09 13.34 3.79
C LEU A 163 -2.69 13.68 3.27
N ALA A 164 -1.72 12.85 3.65
CA ALA A 164 -0.41 12.85 3.05
C ALA A 164 -0.49 12.40 1.56
N PRO A 165 0.48 12.79 0.71
CA PRO A 165 0.52 12.35 -0.68
C PRO A 165 0.53 10.82 -0.81
N GLY A 166 -0.42 10.28 -1.58
CA GLY A 166 -0.60 8.83 -1.76
C GLY A 166 -1.32 8.11 -0.62
N GLY A 167 -1.83 8.83 0.39
CA GLY A 167 -2.75 8.33 1.40
C GLY A 167 -4.17 8.11 0.87
N LEU A 168 -5.00 7.42 1.65
CA LEU A 168 -6.39 7.15 1.31
C LEU A 168 -7.32 7.51 2.46
N MET A 169 -8.50 8.00 2.10
CA MET A 169 -9.63 8.09 3.00
C MET A 169 -10.59 6.92 2.75
N VAL A 170 -11.08 6.31 3.84
CA VAL A 170 -12.06 5.24 3.84
C VAL A 170 -13.26 5.68 4.68
N VAL A 171 -14.41 5.81 4.01
CA VAL A 171 -15.64 6.31 4.63
C VAL A 171 -16.68 5.20 4.66
N MET A 172 -17.13 4.82 5.85
CA MET A 172 -18.32 3.98 6.00
C MET A 172 -19.57 4.78 5.62
N SER A 173 -20.49 4.15 4.87
CA SER A 173 -21.73 4.80 4.46
C SER A 173 -22.93 3.86 4.62
N GLY A 174 -24.12 4.44 4.81
CA GLY A 174 -25.38 3.75 4.56
C GLY A 174 -25.64 3.58 3.04
N GLN A 175 -26.47 2.60 2.67
CA GLN A 175 -26.81 2.36 1.26
C GLN A 175 -28.01 3.19 0.77
N MET A 176 -28.88 3.63 1.68
CA MET A 176 -30.14 4.30 1.34
C MET A 176 -29.94 5.60 0.54
N TYR A 177 -28.97 6.40 0.94
CA TYR A 177 -28.63 7.69 0.32
C TYR A 177 -27.31 7.64 -0.45
N PHE A 178 -26.87 6.44 -0.86
CA PHE A 178 -25.53 6.25 -1.46
C PHE A 178 -25.29 7.17 -2.67
N GLN A 179 -26.29 7.36 -3.53
CA GLN A 179 -26.17 8.28 -4.68
C GLN A 179 -25.93 9.72 -4.25
N ASP A 180 -26.57 10.16 -3.16
CA ASP A 180 -26.41 11.52 -2.68
C ASP A 180 -25.08 11.69 -1.94
N VAL A 181 -24.63 10.67 -1.20
CA VAL A 181 -23.27 10.62 -0.63
C VAL A 181 -22.21 10.76 -1.72
N MET A 182 -22.32 9.98 -2.80
CA MET A 182 -21.37 10.07 -3.92
C MET A 182 -21.38 11.42 -4.61
N LYS A 183 -22.54 12.11 -4.68
CA LYS A 183 -22.62 13.49 -5.19
C LYS A 183 -21.94 14.49 -4.26
N GLN A 184 -22.08 14.33 -2.94
CA GLN A 184 -21.45 15.21 -1.96
C GLN A 184 -19.93 15.09 -2.00
N MET A 185 -19.41 13.86 -2.08
CA MET A 185 -17.96 13.60 -2.13
C MET A 185 -17.31 13.93 -3.47
N ASN A 186 -18.09 14.25 -4.51
CA ASN A 186 -17.69 14.68 -5.87
C ASN A 186 -16.19 14.59 -6.25
N GLY A 187 -15.84 13.75 -7.24
CA GLY A 187 -14.45 13.58 -7.69
C GLY A 187 -13.73 12.45 -6.97
N ASP A 188 -12.41 12.32 -7.18
CA ASP A 188 -11.39 11.48 -6.50
C ASP A 188 -11.76 10.11 -5.89
N TYR A 189 -12.85 9.51 -6.37
CA TYR A 189 -13.26 8.15 -6.05
C TYR A 189 -12.17 7.16 -6.48
N TYR A 190 -11.77 6.31 -5.53
CA TYR A 190 -10.74 5.31 -5.76
C TYR A 190 -11.35 3.91 -5.93
N TRP A 191 -12.18 3.47 -4.99
CA TRP A 191 -12.75 2.12 -4.97
C TRP A 191 -13.96 2.00 -4.04
N LEU A 192 -14.73 0.93 -4.17
CA LEU A 192 -15.83 0.56 -3.28
C LEU A 192 -15.54 -0.80 -2.65
N GLY A 193 -15.41 -0.83 -1.33
CA GLY A 193 -15.32 -2.07 -0.56
C GLY A 193 -16.63 -2.40 0.15
N ALA A 194 -16.69 -3.61 0.69
CA ALA A 194 -17.82 -4.11 1.47
C ALA A 194 -17.38 -4.53 2.87
N TYR A 195 -17.94 -3.91 3.90
CA TYR A 195 -17.82 -4.36 5.28
C TYR A 195 -19.03 -5.22 5.65
N LEU A 196 -18.82 -6.53 5.76
CA LEU A 196 -19.83 -7.51 6.14
C LEU A 196 -20.11 -7.40 7.64
N THR A 197 -21.32 -6.97 7.98
CA THR A 197 -21.74 -6.82 9.36
C THR A 197 -22.24 -8.17 9.90
N PRO A 198 -21.70 -8.68 11.02
CA PRO A 198 -22.23 -9.89 11.64
C PRO A 198 -23.62 -9.62 12.23
N GLY A 199 -24.49 -10.64 12.24
CA GLY A 199 -25.78 -10.58 12.92
C GLY A 199 -26.98 -10.66 11.98
N GLN A 200 -28.16 -10.41 12.54
CA GLN A 200 -29.40 -10.35 11.76
C GLN A 200 -29.42 -9.06 10.92
N PRO A 201 -29.87 -9.13 9.66
CA PRO A 201 -29.97 -7.94 8.81
C PRO A 201 -30.88 -6.88 9.46
N THR A 202 -30.53 -5.60 9.31
CA THR A 202 -31.45 -4.51 9.67
C THR A 202 -32.50 -4.36 8.56
N PRO A 203 -33.79 -4.63 8.81
CA PRO A 203 -34.81 -4.56 7.77
C PRO A 203 -35.18 -3.10 7.47
N LEU A 204 -34.89 -2.65 6.24
CA LEU A 204 -35.31 -1.35 5.74
C LEU A 204 -36.70 -1.48 5.11
N ARG A 205 -37.73 -1.57 5.96
CA ARG A 205 -39.11 -1.88 5.56
C ARG A 205 -39.72 -0.89 4.55
N HIS A 206 -39.27 0.36 4.53
CA HIS A 206 -39.75 1.39 3.60
C HIS A 206 -39.25 1.21 2.16
N VAL A 207 -38.20 0.42 1.95
CA VAL A 207 -37.67 0.04 0.62
C VAL A 207 -37.66 -1.47 0.40
N ASN A 208 -38.15 -2.27 1.35
CA ASN A 208 -38.18 -3.73 1.31
C ASN A 208 -36.80 -4.39 1.07
N VAL A 209 -35.75 -3.87 1.71
CA VAL A 209 -34.38 -4.41 1.63
C VAL A 209 -33.84 -4.79 3.00
N ASN A 210 -33.20 -5.95 3.10
CA ASN A 210 -32.45 -6.39 4.27
C ASN A 210 -30.96 -6.18 4.00
N THR A 211 -30.30 -5.36 4.81
CA THR A 211 -28.87 -5.04 4.64
C THR A 211 -28.01 -5.88 5.58
N THR A 212 -26.96 -6.49 5.03
CA THR A 212 -25.99 -7.35 5.76
C THR A 212 -24.55 -6.89 5.59
N TRP A 213 -24.35 -5.76 4.92
CA TRP A 213 -23.04 -5.14 4.74
C TRP A 213 -23.20 -3.63 4.61
N LYS A 214 -22.12 -2.91 4.94
CA LYS A 214 -21.99 -1.47 4.76
C LYS A 214 -20.94 -1.19 3.67
N PRO A 215 -21.20 -0.28 2.72
CA PRO A 215 -20.16 0.19 1.80
C PRO A 215 -19.03 0.91 2.54
N LEU A 216 -17.81 0.64 2.11
CA LEU A 216 -16.60 1.40 2.41
C LEU A 216 -16.20 2.15 1.15
N ILE A 217 -16.36 3.46 1.14
CA ILE A 217 -16.01 4.31 0.00
C ILE A 217 -14.56 4.73 0.16
N PHE A 218 -13.71 4.36 -0.80
CA PHE A 218 -12.30 4.76 -0.83
C PHE A 218 -12.13 6.00 -1.69
N TYR A 219 -11.39 6.97 -1.18
CA TYR A 219 -11.19 8.28 -1.78
C TYR A 219 -9.69 8.66 -1.78
N ALA A 220 -9.19 9.19 -2.90
CA ALA A 220 -7.76 9.44 -3.14
C ALA A 220 -7.50 10.86 -3.70
N PRO A 221 -7.72 11.92 -2.90
CA PRO A 221 -7.67 13.30 -3.38
C PRO A 221 -6.25 13.75 -3.76
N ASN A 222 -5.22 13.15 -3.16
CA ASN A 222 -3.82 13.57 -3.29
C ASN A 222 -3.00 12.63 -4.19
N GLY A 223 -3.62 12.18 -5.28
CA GLY A 223 -3.00 11.36 -6.31
C GLY A 223 -3.13 9.85 -6.07
N LYS A 224 -2.40 9.06 -6.88
CA LYS A 224 -2.53 7.60 -6.86
C LYS A 224 -2.00 7.01 -5.56
N TYR A 225 -2.80 6.16 -4.91
CA TYR A 225 -2.39 5.35 -3.76
C TYR A 225 -1.11 4.55 -4.06
N LYS A 226 -0.20 4.53 -3.08
CA LYS A 226 1.12 3.88 -3.19
C LYS A 226 1.36 2.78 -2.15
N GLY A 227 0.37 2.47 -1.31
CA GLY A 227 0.51 1.48 -0.26
C GLY A 227 0.39 0.03 -0.76
N LYS A 228 0.22 -0.90 0.17
CA LYS A 228 0.11 -2.34 -0.12
C LYS A 228 -1.21 -2.67 -0.84
N ILE A 229 -1.20 -3.74 -1.63
CA ILE A 229 -2.42 -4.35 -2.18
C ILE A 229 -3.29 -4.84 -1.02
N PHE A 230 -4.59 -4.57 -1.08
CA PHE A 230 -5.57 -5.01 -0.09
C PHE A 230 -6.78 -5.66 -0.78
N GLY A 231 -7.46 -6.56 -0.07
CA GLY A 231 -8.76 -7.10 -0.48
C GLY A 231 -9.87 -6.12 -0.12
N ASP A 232 -10.95 -6.11 -0.91
CA ASP A 232 -12.05 -5.14 -0.80
C ASP A 232 -13.23 -5.63 0.04
N VAL A 233 -13.12 -6.82 0.64
CA VAL A 233 -14.12 -7.40 1.55
C VAL A 233 -13.55 -7.49 2.96
N PHE A 234 -14.29 -6.88 3.89
CA PHE A 234 -13.96 -6.77 5.31
C PHE A 234 -15.03 -7.43 6.14
N LYS A 235 -14.67 -8.03 7.28
CA LYS A 235 -15.61 -8.77 8.12
C LYS A 235 -15.14 -8.79 9.56
N SER A 236 -16.08 -8.80 10.50
CA SER A 236 -15.79 -9.18 11.88
C SER A 236 -15.58 -10.70 11.95
N ASP A 237 -14.52 -11.16 12.59
CA ASP A 237 -14.34 -12.59 12.83
C ASP A 237 -15.38 -13.12 13.83
N LYS A 238 -16.01 -14.24 13.48
CA LYS A 238 -16.96 -14.98 14.34
C LYS A 238 -16.27 -16.02 15.21
N ASN A 239 -15.02 -16.39 14.91
CA ASN A 239 -14.32 -17.50 15.51
C ASN A 239 -13.02 -17.01 16.12
N GLU A 240 -12.97 -16.88 17.44
CA GLU A 240 -11.95 -17.55 18.26
C GLU A 240 -12.27 -17.36 19.75
N LYS A 241 -12.16 -18.47 20.47
CA LYS A 241 -12.51 -18.62 21.90
C LYS A 241 -11.60 -17.81 22.84
N ASP A 242 -10.79 -16.90 22.30
CA ASP A 242 -9.88 -16.02 23.02
C ASP A 242 -10.35 -14.55 23.04
N HIS A 243 -11.36 -14.18 22.23
CA HIS A 243 -11.91 -12.81 22.19
C HIS A 243 -13.10 -12.60 23.15
N HIS A 244 -13.12 -13.28 24.30
CA HIS A 244 -14.22 -13.17 25.28
C HIS A 244 -14.40 -11.77 25.89
N LYS A 245 -13.54 -10.79 25.58
CA LYS A 245 -13.62 -9.41 26.06
C LYS A 245 -14.11 -8.39 25.02
N TRP A 246 -14.15 -8.71 23.72
CA TRP A 246 -14.16 -7.69 22.67
C TRP A 246 -15.45 -7.66 21.84
N GLY A 247 -15.94 -6.45 21.54
CA GLY A 247 -17.16 -6.24 20.78
C GLY A 247 -17.01 -6.52 19.28
N GLN A 248 -18.13 -6.85 18.62
CA GLN A 248 -18.16 -7.12 17.16
C GLN A 248 -17.69 -5.95 16.29
N SER A 249 -17.85 -4.73 16.78
CA SER A 249 -17.38 -3.51 16.10
C SER A 249 -15.86 -3.41 16.11
N GLU A 250 -15.19 -3.78 17.20
CA GLU A 250 -13.72 -3.72 17.31
C GLU A 250 -13.04 -4.73 16.39
N SER A 251 -13.53 -5.98 16.33
CA SER A 251 -12.93 -6.99 15.44
C SER A 251 -13.11 -6.63 13.96
N GLY A 252 -14.25 -6.04 13.60
CA GLY A 252 -14.48 -5.54 12.24
C GLY A 252 -13.55 -4.38 11.89
N MET A 253 -13.36 -3.41 12.79
CA MET A 253 -12.42 -2.31 12.57
C MET A 253 -10.96 -2.78 12.53
N LEU A 254 -10.59 -3.79 13.33
CA LEU A 254 -9.26 -4.39 13.26
C LEU A 254 -9.00 -5.09 11.91
N ASP A 255 -10.01 -5.78 11.34
CA ASP A 255 -9.89 -6.36 10.00
C ASP A 255 -9.70 -5.27 8.91
N ILE A 256 -10.39 -4.13 9.05
CA ILE A 256 -10.21 -2.96 8.16
C ILE A 256 -8.78 -2.41 8.28
N VAL A 257 -8.37 -2.03 9.49
CA VAL A 257 -7.06 -1.43 9.74
C VAL A 257 -5.93 -2.39 9.31
N SER A 258 -6.00 -3.66 9.70
CA SER A 258 -4.91 -4.61 9.44
C SER A 258 -4.72 -4.92 7.95
N LYS A 259 -5.80 -4.96 7.16
CA LYS A 259 -5.75 -5.15 5.71
C LYS A 259 -5.28 -3.91 4.96
N LEU A 260 -5.51 -2.72 5.48
CA LEU A 260 -5.18 -1.46 4.80
C LEU A 260 -3.83 -0.90 5.24
N CYS A 261 -3.65 -0.72 6.53
CA CYS A 261 -2.57 0.06 7.12
C CYS A 261 -1.31 -0.78 7.38
N LEU A 262 -0.18 -0.09 7.45
CA LEU A 262 1.09 -0.63 7.94
C LEU A 262 1.34 -0.10 9.37
N PRO A 263 1.96 -0.89 10.26
CA PRO A 263 2.39 -0.39 11.56
C PRO A 263 3.30 0.85 11.43
N GLY A 264 3.16 1.79 12.35
CA GLY A 264 3.82 3.09 12.34
C GLY A 264 3.10 4.18 11.52
N GLN A 265 2.14 3.82 10.67
CA GLN A 265 1.33 4.82 9.96
C GLN A 265 0.33 5.52 10.88
N SER A 266 -0.03 6.73 10.49
CA SER A 266 -0.96 7.60 11.21
C SER A 266 -2.38 7.51 10.63
N ILE A 267 -3.37 7.37 11.51
CA ILE A 267 -4.80 7.27 11.17
C ILE A 267 -5.55 8.41 11.84
N LEU A 268 -6.39 9.12 11.08
CA LEU A 268 -7.35 10.09 11.59
C LEU A 268 -8.78 9.57 11.48
N ASP A 269 -9.57 9.73 12.55
CA ASP A 269 -11.03 9.54 12.53
C ASP A 269 -11.74 10.84 12.95
N PRO A 270 -12.27 11.64 12.01
CA PRO A 270 -12.94 12.90 12.32
C PRO A 270 -14.37 12.75 12.88
N PHE A 271 -14.88 11.51 12.96
CA PHE A 271 -16.17 11.16 13.56
C PHE A 271 -15.98 9.98 14.53
N MET A 272 -14.99 10.10 15.42
CA MET A 272 -14.44 9.01 16.21
C MET A 272 -15.48 8.29 17.08
N GLY A 273 -16.50 9.00 17.58
CA GLY A 273 -17.42 8.47 18.57
C GLY A 273 -16.66 7.95 19.79
N ALA A 274 -16.95 6.71 20.19
CA ALA A 274 -16.32 6.08 21.35
C ALA A 274 -14.88 5.55 21.10
N GLY A 275 -14.25 5.81 19.95
CA GLY A 275 -12.84 5.47 19.73
C GLY A 275 -12.56 4.05 19.21
N THR A 276 -13.53 3.37 18.61
CA THR A 276 -13.35 2.00 18.12
C THR A 276 -12.28 1.89 17.02
N THR A 277 -12.21 2.88 16.12
CA THR A 277 -11.15 2.97 15.09
C THR A 277 -9.78 3.09 15.72
N GLY A 278 -9.63 3.93 16.76
CA GLY A 278 -8.36 4.13 17.44
C GLY A 278 -7.90 2.93 18.24
N VAL A 279 -8.80 2.20 18.88
CA VAL A 279 -8.48 0.91 19.51
C VAL A 279 -7.92 -0.08 18.47
N ALA A 280 -8.56 -0.20 17.30
CA ALA A 280 -8.05 -1.04 16.22
C ALA A 280 -6.69 -0.56 15.67
N ALA A 281 -6.50 0.75 15.56
CA ALA A 281 -5.25 1.37 15.12
C ALA A 281 -4.09 1.02 16.06
N LEU A 282 -4.24 1.29 17.36
CA LEU A 282 -3.20 1.05 18.35
C LEU A 282 -2.84 -0.45 18.45
N ARG A 283 -3.84 -1.34 18.43
CA ARG A 283 -3.62 -2.80 18.41
C ARG A 283 -2.82 -3.28 17.19
N HIS A 284 -3.03 -2.65 16.03
CA HIS A 284 -2.28 -2.96 14.81
C HIS A 284 -0.90 -2.28 14.76
N GLY A 285 -0.56 -1.48 15.77
CA GLY A 285 0.70 -0.73 15.84
C GLY A 285 0.71 0.56 15.00
N CYS A 286 -0.45 1.10 14.66
CA CYS A 286 -0.60 2.42 14.05
C CYS A 286 -0.69 3.52 15.12
N LEU A 287 -0.51 4.77 14.69
CA LEU A 287 -0.79 5.98 15.49
C LEU A 287 -2.22 6.45 15.20
N PHE A 288 -2.85 7.14 16.15
CA PHE A 288 -4.27 7.49 16.01
C PHE A 288 -4.62 8.87 16.54
N ASP A 289 -5.24 9.71 15.71
CA ASP A 289 -5.90 10.92 16.18
C ASP A 289 -7.41 10.84 15.90
N GLY A 290 -8.21 11.30 16.85
CA GLY A 290 -9.67 11.27 16.75
C GLY A 290 -10.29 12.62 17.07
N VAL A 291 -11.30 13.01 16.28
CA VAL A 291 -12.11 14.21 16.53
C VAL A 291 -13.52 13.77 16.86
N GLU A 292 -14.10 14.38 17.89
CA GLU A 292 -15.45 14.07 18.35
C GLU A 292 -16.12 15.30 18.96
N LEU A 293 -17.38 15.54 18.57
CA LEU A 293 -18.13 16.72 19.00
C LEU A 293 -18.64 16.58 20.44
N LEU A 294 -19.02 15.38 20.86
CA LEU A 294 -19.60 15.12 22.17
C LEU A 294 -18.51 14.82 23.20
N GLU A 295 -18.37 15.69 24.20
CA GLU A 295 -17.35 15.56 25.25
C GLU A 295 -17.42 14.21 26.00
N GLU A 296 -18.63 13.67 26.20
CA GLU A 296 -18.82 12.34 26.79
C GLU A 296 -18.13 11.23 25.98
N ASN A 297 -18.30 11.24 24.65
CA ASN A 297 -17.65 10.28 23.76
C ASN A 297 -16.13 10.45 23.77
N CYS A 298 -15.62 11.69 23.85
CA CYS A 298 -14.19 11.93 24.03
C CYS A 298 -13.66 11.28 25.31
N GLY A 299 -14.41 11.37 26.42
CA GLY A 299 -14.05 10.74 27.69
C GLY A 299 -13.97 9.21 27.57
N ILE A 300 -14.98 8.59 26.96
CA ILE A 300 -15.01 7.14 26.71
C ILE A 300 -13.84 6.71 25.83
N ALA A 301 -13.58 7.43 24.74
CA ALA A 301 -12.49 7.14 23.82
C ALA A 301 -11.13 7.21 24.52
N LYS A 302 -10.86 8.26 25.30
CA LYS A 302 -9.61 8.41 26.06
C LYS A 302 -9.34 7.23 26.99
N VAL A 303 -10.36 6.74 27.71
CA VAL A 303 -10.24 5.57 28.58
C VAL A 303 -9.89 4.32 27.78
N ARG A 304 -10.61 4.08 26.67
CA ARG A 304 -10.38 2.91 25.81
C ARG A 304 -8.99 2.93 25.17
N LEU A 305 -8.56 4.08 24.64
CA LEU A 305 -7.24 4.22 24.02
C LEU A 305 -6.11 4.04 25.03
N HIS A 306 -6.25 4.63 26.22
CA HIS A 306 -5.28 4.45 27.30
C HIS A 306 -5.17 2.98 27.76
N ASP A 307 -6.26 2.21 27.74
CA ASP A 307 -6.23 0.79 28.11
C ASP A 307 -5.53 -0.11 27.07
N GLU A 308 -5.44 0.31 25.81
CA GLU A 308 -4.71 -0.43 24.77
C GLU A 308 -3.18 -0.28 24.87
N GLU A 309 -2.71 0.71 25.61
CA GLU A 309 -1.28 1.01 25.75
C GLU A 309 -0.64 0.49 27.03
N LYS A 310 -1.44 -0.17 27.89
CA LYS A 310 -0.98 -0.86 29.11
C LYS A 310 -0.42 -2.24 28.82
#